data_AF-A0A074JTY3-F1
#
_entry.id   AF-A0A074JTY3-F1
#
_cell.length_a   1.000
_cell.length_b   1.000
_cell.length_c   1.000
_cell.angle_alpha   90.00
_cell.angle_beta   90.00
_cell.angle_gamma   90.00
#
_symmetry.space_group_name_H-M   'P 1'
#
loop_
_entity.id
_entity.type
_entity.pdbx_description
1 polymer ?
#
loop_
_entity_poly.entity_id
_entity_poly.type
_entity_poly.pdbx_seq_one_letter_code
_entity_poly.pdbx_strand_id
1 'polypeptide(L)'
;MRRVRALSVGLPVAVLLLTGCVPSAGPGDLKRSYPDRQLFHFHSNVAGGEMSYLCAPGETAAATKARAAKAHGAYEAEIGSYGDTFAQELVGALKSGAAPSTATRKVNRESDAWARKAALKIEAEYQCLPVAAPGVGLGG
;
A
#
# COMPACT_ATOMS: atom_id res chain seq x y z
N MET A 1 -21.71 -33.69 -60.86
CA MET A 1 -22.62 -33.31 -59.76
C MET A 1 -22.39 -34.26 -58.58
N ARG A 2 -21.79 -33.80 -57.48
CA ARG A 2 -21.71 -34.53 -56.20
C ARG A 2 -21.64 -33.51 -55.07
N ARG A 3 -22.62 -33.58 -54.16
CA ARG A 3 -22.71 -32.81 -52.92
C ARG A 3 -21.68 -33.36 -51.93
N VAL A 4 -20.98 -32.48 -51.21
CA VAL A 4 -20.32 -32.83 -49.95
C VAL A 4 -20.78 -31.82 -48.90
N ARG A 5 -21.52 -32.33 -47.92
CA ARG A 5 -21.88 -31.64 -46.68
C ARG A 5 -20.69 -31.73 -45.72
N ALA A 6 -20.31 -30.63 -45.09
CA ALA A 6 -19.54 -30.60 -43.85
C ALA A 6 -20.31 -29.66 -42.91
N LEU A 7 -21.24 -30.15 -42.09
CA LEU A 7 -21.03 -30.56 -40.69
C LEU A 7 -20.31 -29.48 -39.87
N SER A 8 -21.15 -28.58 -39.37
CA SER A 8 -20.91 -27.65 -38.29
C SER A 8 -20.45 -28.41 -37.04
N VAL A 9 -19.18 -28.24 -36.67
CA VAL A 9 -18.67 -28.61 -35.35
C VAL A 9 -18.42 -27.31 -34.62
N GLY A 10 -19.30 -27.00 -33.66
CA GLY A 10 -19.17 -25.84 -32.81
C GLY A 10 -17.90 -25.93 -31.98
N LEU A 11 -16.99 -24.98 -32.17
CA LEU A 11 -15.93 -24.71 -31.21
C LEU A 11 -16.58 -24.09 -29.97
N PRO A 12 -16.45 -24.68 -28.77
CA PRO A 12 -16.74 -23.95 -27.56
C PRO A 12 -15.74 -22.80 -27.45
N VAL A 13 -16.24 -21.58 -27.41
CA VAL A 13 -15.49 -20.38 -27.02
C VAL A 13 -14.98 -20.63 -25.61
N ALA A 14 -13.71 -21.03 -25.49
CA ALA A 14 -13.00 -21.03 -24.23
C ALA A 14 -12.88 -19.57 -23.80
N VAL A 15 -13.80 -19.14 -22.93
CA VAL A 15 -13.65 -17.92 -22.13
C VAL A 15 -12.44 -18.17 -21.24
N LEU A 16 -11.26 -17.79 -21.73
CA LEU A 16 -10.08 -17.60 -20.91
C LEU A 16 -10.42 -16.53 -19.89
N LEU A 17 -10.87 -16.97 -18.72
CA LEU A 17 -10.84 -16.21 -17.48
C LEU A 17 -9.37 -15.91 -17.20
N LEU A 18 -8.85 -14.88 -17.85
CA LEU A 18 -7.68 -14.15 -17.40
C LEU A 18 -8.12 -13.50 -16.09
N THR A 19 -8.06 -14.26 -14.99
CA THR A 19 -7.79 -13.70 -13.67
C THR A 19 -6.43 -13.04 -13.82
N GLY A 20 -6.43 -11.82 -14.34
CA GLY A 20 -5.25 -10.98 -14.37
C GLY A 20 -4.79 -10.87 -12.94
N CYS A 21 -3.71 -11.58 -12.61
CA CYS A 21 -2.80 -11.14 -11.57
C CYS A 21 -2.42 -9.72 -11.97
N VAL A 22 -3.17 -8.73 -11.49
CA VAL A 22 -2.71 -7.35 -11.54
C VAL A 22 -1.43 -7.40 -10.72
N PRO A 23 -0.23 -7.22 -11.32
CA PRO A 23 0.98 -7.23 -10.53
C PRO A 23 0.79 -6.14 -9.48
N SER A 24 0.72 -6.54 -8.20
CA SER A 24 0.86 -5.58 -7.11
C SER A 24 2.22 -4.97 -7.34
N ALA A 25 2.26 -3.73 -7.84
CA ALA A 25 3.48 -3.10 -8.28
C ALA A 25 4.49 -3.18 -7.12
N GLY A 26 5.60 -3.87 -7.30
CA GLY A 26 6.58 -3.95 -6.23
C GLY A 26 7.22 -2.58 -5.99
N PRO A 27 7.95 -2.38 -4.89
CA PRO A 27 8.83 -1.20 -4.73
C PRO A 27 9.75 -0.99 -5.94
N GLY A 28 10.17 -2.08 -6.61
CA GLY A 28 10.94 -2.05 -7.86
C GLY A 28 10.19 -1.51 -9.08
N ASP A 29 8.88 -1.74 -9.19
CA ASP A 29 8.06 -1.17 -10.27
C ASP A 29 7.83 0.32 -10.08
N LEU A 30 7.69 0.77 -8.83
CA LEU A 30 7.60 2.20 -8.53
C LEU A 30 8.88 2.96 -8.89
N LYS A 31 10.06 2.36 -8.69
CA LYS A 31 11.33 2.96 -9.12
C LYS A 31 11.39 3.15 -10.63
N ARG A 32 10.74 2.28 -11.43
CA ARG A 32 10.62 2.47 -12.88
C ARG A 32 9.74 3.66 -13.24
N SER A 33 8.65 3.87 -12.51
CA SER A 33 7.72 4.99 -12.72
C SER A 33 8.23 6.33 -12.19
N TYR A 34 9.11 6.30 -11.18
CA TYR A 34 9.73 7.48 -10.57
C TYR A 34 11.26 7.36 -10.57
N PRO A 35 11.90 7.40 -11.76
CA PRO A 35 13.32 7.10 -11.90
C PRO A 35 14.21 8.07 -11.10
N ASP A 36 13.76 9.32 -10.95
CA ASP A 36 14.53 10.38 -10.30
C ASP A 36 14.54 10.28 -8.77
N ARG A 37 13.65 9.46 -8.18
CA ARG A 37 13.53 9.31 -6.73
C ARG A 37 14.37 8.15 -6.21
N GLN A 38 15.03 8.33 -5.08
CA GLN A 38 15.83 7.29 -4.43
C GLN A 38 14.96 6.43 -3.50
N LEU A 39 15.10 5.11 -3.60
CA LEU A 39 14.40 4.15 -2.75
C LEU A 39 15.23 3.85 -1.51
N PHE A 40 14.64 3.98 -0.33
CA PHE A 40 15.25 3.66 0.95
C PHE A 40 14.39 2.69 1.74
N HIS A 41 15.05 1.78 2.46
CA HIS A 41 14.43 0.73 3.26
C HIS A 41 14.85 0.89 4.72
N PHE A 42 13.90 0.75 5.63
CA PHE A 42 14.11 0.82 7.07
C PHE A 42 13.31 -0.27 7.78
N HIS A 43 13.86 -0.85 8.84
CA HIS A 43 13.09 -1.74 9.70
C HIS A 43 12.23 -0.92 10.65
N SER A 44 10.94 -1.24 10.74
CA SER A 44 10.02 -0.61 11.70
C SER A 44 10.00 -1.37 13.01
N ASN A 45 10.23 -0.65 14.10
CA ASN A 45 10.10 -1.19 15.46
C ASN A 45 8.65 -1.11 15.95
N VAL A 46 7.84 -0.19 15.41
CA VAL A 46 6.44 0.00 15.82
C VAL A 46 5.52 -0.97 15.08
N ALA A 47 5.67 -1.07 13.76
CA ALA A 47 4.80 -1.90 12.92
C ALA A 47 5.28 -3.35 12.81
N GLY A 48 6.56 -3.59 13.04
CA GLY A 48 7.24 -4.81 12.67
C GLY A 48 7.44 -4.93 11.15
N GLY A 49 8.62 -5.39 10.75
CA GLY A 49 8.95 -5.61 9.33
C GLY A 49 9.60 -4.41 8.65
N GLU A 50 9.60 -4.40 7.32
CA GLU A 50 10.31 -3.40 6.52
C GLU A 50 9.36 -2.30 6.04
N MET A 51 9.85 -1.06 6.02
CA MET A 51 9.20 0.10 5.43
C MET A 51 10.07 0.72 4.34
N SER A 52 9.46 1.04 3.21
CA SER A 52 10.13 1.62 2.04
C SER A 52 9.65 3.05 1.75
N TYR A 53 10.59 3.90 1.31
CA TYR A 53 10.35 5.32 1.00
C TYR A 53 10.95 5.69 -0.36
N LEU A 54 10.18 6.40 -1.20
CA LEU A 54 10.68 7.04 -2.42
C LEU A 54 10.89 8.53 -2.20
N CYS A 55 12.16 8.91 -2.08
CA CYS A 55 12.56 10.28 -1.77
C CYS A 55 13.05 11.04 -3.00
N ALA A 56 12.65 12.31 -3.13
CA ALA A 56 13.28 13.24 -4.05
C ALA A 56 14.79 13.36 -3.72
N PRO A 57 15.67 13.55 -4.71
CA PRO A 57 17.10 13.71 -4.48
C PRO A 57 17.37 15.03 -3.74
N GLY A 58 18.24 14.99 -2.73
CA GLY A 58 18.84 16.18 -2.13
C GLY A 58 20.20 16.53 -2.75
N GLU A 59 20.87 17.53 -2.17
CA GLU A 59 22.20 17.99 -2.60
C GLU A 59 23.24 16.86 -2.67
N THR A 60 23.13 15.89 -1.75
CA THR A 60 23.96 14.69 -1.74
C THR A 60 23.13 13.45 -1.44
N ALA A 61 23.65 12.28 -1.81
CA ALA A 61 23.03 10.99 -1.44
C ALA A 61 22.95 10.82 0.09
N ALA A 62 23.97 11.25 0.83
CA ALA A 62 23.98 11.22 2.29
C ALA A 62 22.89 12.12 2.90
N ALA A 63 22.71 13.34 2.38
CA ALA A 63 21.63 14.23 2.81
C ALA A 63 20.24 13.63 2.52
N THR A 64 20.09 12.98 1.37
CA THR A 64 18.84 12.30 1.01
C THR A 64 18.53 11.15 1.97
N LYS A 65 19.52 10.30 2.28
CA LYS A 65 19.36 9.20 3.25
C LYS A 65 19.05 9.71 4.66
N ALA A 66 19.70 10.79 5.11
CA ALA A 66 19.43 11.38 6.41
C ALA A 66 17.99 11.93 6.50
N ARG A 67 17.49 12.56 5.42
CA ARG A 67 16.10 13.00 5.34
C ARG A 67 15.12 11.82 5.32
N ALA A 68 15.43 10.75 4.59
CA ALA A 68 14.65 9.52 4.58
C ALA A 68 14.55 8.88 5.97
N ALA A 69 15.63 8.88 6.75
CA ALA A 69 15.61 8.38 8.14
C ALA A 69 14.73 9.25 9.05
N LYS A 70 14.73 10.58 8.87
CA LYS A 70 13.81 11.48 9.58
C LYS A 70 12.34 11.23 9.19
N ALA A 71 12.07 11.07 7.90
CA ALA A 71 10.75 10.71 7.39
C ALA A 71 10.26 9.38 7.98
N HIS A 72 11.15 8.40 8.09
CA HIS A 72 10.85 7.12 8.73
C HIS A 72 10.46 7.27 10.19
N GLY A 73 11.28 7.95 11.00
CA GLY A 73 10.96 8.20 12.41
C GLY A 73 9.66 8.98 12.61
N ALA A 74 9.38 9.95 11.73
CA ALA A 74 8.13 10.71 11.75
C ALA A 74 6.92 9.83 11.43
N TYR A 75 7.01 8.94 10.43
CA TYR A 75 5.92 8.00 10.13
C TYR A 75 5.74 6.94 11.22
N GLU A 76 6.82 6.46 11.85
CA GLU A 76 6.71 5.57 13.02
C GLU A 76 5.95 6.24 14.17
N ALA A 77 6.19 7.55 14.41
CA ALA A 77 5.46 8.30 15.41
C ALA A 77 3.96 8.43 15.07
N GLU A 78 3.62 8.64 13.79
CA GLU A 78 2.22 8.61 13.32
C GLU A 78 1.57 7.24 13.58
N ILE A 79 2.25 6.14 13.24
CA ILE A 79 1.75 4.77 13.47
C ILE A 79 1.51 4.55 14.97
N GLY A 80 2.49 4.89 15.81
CA GLY A 80 2.38 4.72 17.25
C GLY A 80 1.20 5.51 17.83
N SER A 81 1.05 6.77 17.43
CA SER A 81 -0.07 7.61 17.86
C SER A 81 -1.43 7.09 17.41
N TYR A 82 -1.52 6.52 16.20
CA TYR A 82 -2.78 6.04 15.66
C TYR A 82 -3.17 4.66 16.22
N GLY A 83 -2.21 3.81 16.58
CA GLY A 83 -2.47 2.47 17.14
C GLY A 83 -3.40 2.52 18.36
N ASP A 84 -3.20 3.48 19.26
CA ASP A 84 -4.08 3.69 20.42
C ASP A 84 -5.50 4.09 20.00
N THR A 85 -5.62 4.97 19.00
CA THR A 85 -6.92 5.41 18.46
C THR A 85 -7.66 4.24 17.83
N PHE A 86 -6.96 3.43 17.03
CA PHE A 86 -7.53 2.24 16.40
C PHE A 86 -8.08 1.26 17.45
N ALA A 87 -7.30 0.95 18.49
CA ALA A 87 -7.71 0.04 19.55
C ALA A 87 -8.93 0.59 20.32
N GLN A 88 -8.92 1.89 20.65
CA GLN A 88 -10.03 2.54 21.35
C GLN A 88 -11.32 2.53 20.53
N GLU A 89 -11.26 2.88 19.25
CA GLU A 89 -12.41 2.89 18.35
C GLU A 89 -13.00 1.48 18.15
N LEU A 90 -12.14 0.46 17.97
CA LEU A 90 -12.60 -0.92 17.81
C LEU A 90 -13.29 -1.42 19.09
N VAL A 91 -12.64 -1.27 20.25
CA VAL A 91 -13.21 -1.71 21.53
C VAL A 91 -14.47 -0.92 21.87
N GLY A 92 -14.50 0.38 21.59
CA GLY A 92 -15.67 1.24 21.78
C GLY A 92 -16.86 0.78 20.94
N ALA A 93 -16.64 0.52 19.65
CA ALA A 93 -17.67 0.02 18.75
C ALA A 93 -18.24 -1.32 19.23
N LEU A 94 -17.40 -2.27 19.63
CA LEU A 94 -17.83 -3.57 20.16
C LEU A 94 -18.64 -3.42 21.45
N LYS A 95 -18.19 -2.56 22.38
CA LYS A 95 -18.92 -2.27 23.64
C LYS A 95 -20.28 -1.61 23.39
N SER A 96 -20.40 -0.81 22.33
CA SER A 96 -21.68 -0.18 21.92
C SER A 96 -22.66 -1.15 21.24
N GLY A 97 -22.29 -2.43 21.08
CA GLY A 97 -23.14 -3.47 20.49
C GLY A 97 -23.01 -3.59 18.97
N ALA A 98 -22.02 -2.95 18.35
CA ALA A 98 -21.78 -3.14 16.92
C ALA A 98 -21.37 -4.59 16.62
N ALA A 99 -21.92 -5.17 15.55
CA ALA A 99 -21.48 -6.47 15.07
C ALA A 99 -19.97 -6.42 14.72
N PRO A 100 -19.17 -7.44 15.07
CA PRO A 100 -17.72 -7.42 14.86
C PRO A 100 -17.31 -7.07 13.42
N SER A 101 -17.99 -7.64 12.43
CA SER A 101 -17.70 -7.37 11.02
C SER A 101 -17.94 -5.90 10.63
N THR A 102 -18.94 -5.25 11.22
CA THR A 102 -19.23 -3.82 10.98
C THR A 102 -18.21 -2.94 11.70
N ALA A 103 -17.89 -3.25 12.95
CA ALA A 103 -16.86 -2.55 13.71
C ALA A 103 -15.53 -2.59 12.94
N THR A 104 -15.02 -3.79 12.62
CA THR A 104 -13.76 -3.97 11.86
C THR A 104 -13.78 -3.24 10.52
N ARG A 105 -14.86 -3.30 9.74
CA ARG A 105 -14.96 -2.55 8.47
C ARG A 105 -14.87 -1.04 8.66
N LYS A 106 -15.44 -0.49 9.74
CA LYS A 106 -15.36 0.96 10.05
C LYS A 106 -13.91 1.33 10.37
N VAL A 107 -13.31 0.67 11.36
CA VAL A 107 -11.95 1.03 11.81
C VAL A 107 -10.91 0.80 10.73
N ASN A 108 -11.07 -0.22 9.88
CA ASN A 108 -10.16 -0.43 8.74
C ASN A 108 -10.26 0.70 7.71
N ARG A 109 -11.47 1.19 7.38
CA ARG A 109 -11.62 2.35 6.48
C ARG A 109 -11.02 3.62 7.07
N GLU A 110 -11.19 3.82 8.37
CA GLU A 110 -10.60 4.95 9.08
C GLU A 110 -9.07 4.85 9.11
N SER A 111 -8.55 3.63 9.26
CA SER A 111 -7.12 3.32 9.20
C SER A 111 -6.54 3.61 7.81
N ASP A 112 -7.19 3.17 6.73
CA ASP A 112 -6.76 3.47 5.37
C ASP A 112 -6.75 4.98 5.08
N ALA A 113 -7.78 5.70 5.55
CA ALA A 113 -7.87 7.14 5.39
C ALA A 113 -6.77 7.86 6.19
N TRP A 114 -6.52 7.42 7.43
CA TRP A 114 -5.42 7.92 8.25
C TRP A 114 -4.07 7.69 7.57
N ALA A 115 -3.79 6.47 7.12
CA ALA A 115 -2.49 6.12 6.56
C ALA A 115 -2.18 6.93 5.30
N ARG A 116 -3.17 7.15 4.43
CA ARG A 116 -3.05 8.07 3.28
C ARG A 116 -2.71 9.49 3.71
N LYS A 117 -3.39 10.00 4.74
CA LYS A 117 -3.14 11.35 5.26
C LYS A 117 -1.74 11.46 5.87
N ALA A 118 -1.31 10.45 6.63
CA ALA A 118 0.03 10.39 7.22
C ALA A 118 1.10 10.35 6.12
N ALA A 119 0.93 9.53 5.08
CA ALA A 119 1.88 9.44 3.99
C ALA A 119 2.00 10.75 3.20
N LEU A 120 0.87 11.42 2.94
CA LEU A 120 0.87 12.73 2.28
C LEU A 120 1.52 13.80 3.15
N LYS A 121 1.34 13.75 4.47
CA LYS A 121 2.05 14.63 5.41
C LYS A 121 3.56 14.41 5.32
N ILE A 122 4.02 13.16 5.37
CA ILE A 122 5.45 12.84 5.26
C ILE A 122 6.03 13.24 3.89
N GLU A 123 5.30 13.02 2.80
CA GLU A 123 5.74 13.48 1.47
C GLU A 123 5.83 15.01 1.42
N ALA A 124 4.87 15.74 1.97
CA ALA A 124 4.88 17.20 1.97
C ALA A 124 6.04 17.79 2.80
N GLU A 125 6.34 17.20 3.96
CA GLU A 125 7.35 17.71 4.89
C GLU A 125 8.77 17.26 4.54
N TYR A 126 8.94 16.04 4.04
CA TYR A 126 10.26 15.43 3.85
C TYR A 126 10.57 15.08 2.38
N GLN A 127 9.63 15.29 1.46
CA GLN A 127 9.75 14.89 0.05
C GLN A 127 10.12 13.40 -0.09
N CYS A 128 9.59 12.59 0.83
CA CYS A 128 9.79 11.16 0.92
C CYS A 128 8.43 10.49 1.04
N LEU A 129 8.00 9.80 -0.02
CA LEU A 129 6.70 9.12 -0.03
C LEU A 129 6.88 7.72 0.56
N PRO A 130 6.15 7.36 1.63
CA PRO A 130 6.07 5.97 2.07
C PRO A 130 5.37 5.12 0.99
N VAL A 131 6.01 4.04 0.54
CA VAL A 131 5.53 3.20 -0.59
C VAL A 131 5.36 1.72 -0.26
N ALA A 132 5.90 1.29 0.88
CA ALA A 132 5.57 0.04 1.53
C ALA A 132 5.63 0.29 3.04
N ALA A 133 4.49 0.38 3.69
CA ALA A 133 4.32 0.70 5.10
C ALA A 133 2.89 0.36 5.55
N PRO A 134 2.61 0.26 6.86
CA PRO A 134 1.25 0.05 7.33
C PRO A 134 0.28 1.09 6.77
N GLY A 135 -0.79 0.59 6.15
CA GLY A 135 -1.86 1.39 5.54
C GLY A 135 -1.47 2.16 4.27
N VAL A 136 -0.21 2.10 3.82
CA VAL A 136 0.25 2.67 2.54
C VAL A 136 1.24 1.76 1.83
N GLY A 137 0.90 1.38 0.61
CA GLY A 137 1.82 0.64 -0.25
C GLY A 137 1.31 -0.72 -0.70
N LEU A 138 2.14 -1.34 -1.51
CA LEU A 138 1.80 -2.42 -2.43
C LEU A 138 2.03 -3.83 -1.82
N GLY A 139 1.93 -3.92 -0.49
CA GLY A 139 1.96 -5.20 0.22
C GLY A 139 0.70 -6.00 -0.06
N GLY A 140 0.89 -7.22 -0.56
CA GLY A 140 -0.18 -8.14 -0.97
C GLY A 140 -1.00 -8.74 0.16
#